data_AF-A0A846QL09-F1
#
_entry.id   AF-A0A846QL09-F1
#
_cell.length_a   1.000
_cell.length_b   1.000
_cell.length_c   1.000
_cell.angle_alpha   90.00
_cell.angle_beta   90.00
_cell.angle_gamma   90.00
#
_symmetry.space_group_name_H-M   'P 1'
#
loop_
_entity.id
_entity.type
_entity.pdbx_description
1 polymer ?
#
loop_
_entity_poly.entity_id
_entity_poly.type
_entity_poly.pdbx_seq_one_letter_code
_entity_poly.pdbx_strand_id
1 'polypeptide(L)'
;MEKRVVKGFTLVEMAIVLVIIGIILAGVMKGRDIVRGSQVKQFSQGFAQKWMTIATTYMDKTGQALADGTANGGTAANANGYMDNLFMGTNNLTQYDEVLNATRDVGIEPCTMIKTDLANDTNNNCPNGYNVFMRNVEGETSGKSRVVVGFYAEQIGANGPFRNIVVLQNVPSDVAQGLDTLIDGQADSANGACVGIASATTEVINAANAALGTGGALTLLTSYPSANSANKYVVVGLVLDY
;
A
#
# COMPACT_ATOMS: atom_id res chain seq x y z
N MET A 1 67.80 -6.35 -17.87
CA MET A 1 66.41 -6.08 -17.46
C MET A 1 65.75 -5.30 -18.58
N GLU A 2 64.91 -5.95 -19.38
CA GLU A 2 64.22 -5.29 -20.49
C GLU A 2 63.12 -4.37 -19.94
N LYS A 3 63.24 -3.06 -20.20
CA LYS A 3 62.32 -2.04 -19.68
C LYS A 3 61.07 -2.03 -20.55
N ARG A 4 60.00 -2.67 -20.07
CA ARG A 4 58.71 -2.71 -20.76
C ARG A 4 58.15 -1.28 -20.88
N VAL A 5 57.97 -0.79 -22.11
CA VAL A 5 57.34 0.51 -22.38
C VAL A 5 55.83 0.37 -22.21
N VAL A 6 55.26 1.07 -21.23
CA VAL A 6 53.80 1.20 -21.08
C VAL A 6 53.31 2.22 -22.10
N LYS A 7 52.53 1.79 -23.09
CA LYS A 7 51.86 2.70 -24.03
C LYS A 7 50.73 3.42 -23.30
N GLY A 8 50.69 4.75 -23.40
CA GLY A 8 49.58 5.57 -22.90
C GLY A 8 48.34 5.48 -23.78
N PHE A 9 47.18 5.85 -23.23
CA PHE A 9 45.92 5.90 -23.97
C PHE A 9 45.88 7.07 -24.96
N THR A 10 45.29 6.84 -26.12
CA THR A 10 45.03 7.88 -27.13
C THR A 10 43.79 8.70 -26.79
N LEU A 11 43.69 9.92 -27.33
CA LEU A 11 42.52 10.78 -27.17
C LEU A 11 41.25 10.10 -27.71
N VAL A 12 41.36 9.41 -28.85
CA VAL A 12 40.25 8.69 -29.49
C VAL A 12 39.75 7.54 -28.61
N GLU A 13 40.66 6.79 -27.98
CA GLU A 13 40.30 5.71 -27.06
C GLU A 13 39.52 6.24 -25.84
N MET A 14 39.95 7.36 -25.27
CA MET A 14 39.22 7.97 -24.14
C MET A 14 37.89 8.59 -24.57
N ALA A 15 37.79 9.14 -25.78
CA ALA A 15 36.56 9.70 -26.30
C ALA A 15 35.46 8.64 -26.46
N ILE A 16 35.79 7.48 -27.02
CA ILE A 16 34.83 6.37 -27.19
C ILE A 16 34.38 5.83 -25.84
N VAL A 17 35.29 5.72 -24.87
CA VAL A 17 34.96 5.27 -23.50
C VAL A 17 33.94 6.20 -22.84
N LEU A 18 34.13 7.52 -22.92
CA LEU A 18 33.18 8.49 -22.36
C LEU A 18 31.80 8.42 -23.03
N VAL A 19 31.76 8.21 -24.36
CA VAL A 19 30.50 8.01 -25.09
C VAL A 19 29.78 6.74 -24.61
N ILE A 20 30.50 5.63 -24.47
CA ILE A 20 29.93 4.36 -24.00
C ILE A 20 29.39 4.52 -22.57
N ILE A 21 30.14 5.15 -21.66
CA ILE A 21 29.68 5.41 -20.28
C ILE A 21 28.42 6.29 -20.30
N GLY A 22 28.38 7.33 -21.13
CA GLY A 22 27.22 8.21 -21.25
C GLY A 22 25.95 7.48 -21.68
N ILE A 23 26.05 6.58 -22.66
CA ILE A 23 24.92 5.77 -23.14
C ILE A 23 24.46 4.77 -22.06
N ILE A 24 25.41 4.13 -21.37
CA ILE A 24 25.09 3.19 -20.29
C ILE A 24 24.35 3.88 -19.15
N LEU A 25 24.83 5.05 -18.69
CA LEU A 25 24.19 5.80 -17.62
C LEU A 25 22.76 6.23 -17.98
N ALA A 26 22.56 6.72 -19.21
CA ALA A 26 21.22 7.06 -19.71
C ALA A 26 20.28 5.84 -19.70
N GLY A 27 20.77 4.67 -20.15
CA GLY A 27 20.01 3.42 -20.15
C GLY A 27 19.64 2.95 -18.72
N VAL A 28 20.58 3.00 -17.79
CA VAL A 28 20.36 2.57 -16.39
C VAL A 28 19.36 3.48 -15.68
N MET A 29 19.44 4.81 -15.90
CA MET A 29 18.48 5.76 -15.33
C MET A 29 17.05 5.43 -15.76
N LYS A 30 16.82 5.20 -17.06
CA LYS A 30 15.50 4.84 -17.55
C LYS A 30 15.06 3.46 -17.07
N GLY A 31 15.99 2.50 -16.98
CA GLY A 31 15.71 1.16 -16.48
C GLY A 31 15.18 1.17 -15.04
N ARG A 32 15.76 2.01 -14.17
CA ARG A 32 15.30 2.16 -12.78
C ARG A 32 13.87 2.67 -12.69
N ASP A 33 13.51 3.67 -13.50
CA ASP A 33 12.16 4.24 -13.49
C ASP A 33 11.10 3.21 -13.95
N ILE A 34 11.45 2.38 -14.94
CA ILE A 34 10.57 1.29 -15.42
C ILE A 34 10.34 0.24 -14.33
N VAL A 35 11.41 -0.16 -13.63
CA VAL A 35 11.31 -1.13 -12.53
C VAL A 35 10.42 -0.57 -11.42
N ARG A 36 10.61 0.70 -11.04
CA ARG A 36 9.78 1.36 -10.01
C ARG A 36 8.31 1.43 -10.41
N GLY A 37 8.00 1.88 -11.62
CA GLY A 37 6.62 1.90 -12.11
C GLY A 37 5.98 0.50 -12.10
N SER A 38 6.77 -0.54 -12.39
CA SER A 38 6.32 -1.93 -12.31
C SER A 38 6.08 -2.41 -10.88
N GLN A 39 6.93 -2.00 -9.92
CA GLN A 39 6.75 -2.30 -8.49
C GLN A 39 5.47 -1.65 -7.94
N VAL A 40 5.24 -0.37 -8.24
CA VAL A 40 4.00 0.33 -7.84
C VAL A 40 2.78 -0.35 -8.45
N LYS A 41 2.83 -0.72 -9.74
CA LYS A 41 1.73 -1.46 -10.40
C LYS A 41 1.50 -2.83 -9.77
N GLN A 42 2.57 -3.55 -9.44
CA GLN A 42 2.49 -4.85 -8.79
C GLN A 42 1.88 -4.75 -7.39
N PHE A 43 2.24 -3.71 -6.63
CA PHE A 43 1.64 -3.42 -5.32
C PHE A 43 0.15 -3.06 -5.47
N SER A 44 -0.18 -2.16 -6.40
CA SER A 44 -1.55 -1.75 -6.69
C SER A 44 -2.44 -2.96 -7.04
N GLN A 45 -2.08 -3.72 -8.08
CA GLN A 45 -2.90 -4.83 -8.59
C GLN A 45 -2.83 -6.10 -7.74
N GLY A 46 -1.73 -6.30 -7.00
CA GLY A 46 -1.47 -7.52 -6.24
C GLY A 46 -1.88 -7.45 -4.77
N PHE A 47 -2.10 -6.25 -4.23
CA PHE A 47 -2.40 -6.05 -2.82
C PHE A 47 -3.53 -5.02 -2.62
N ALA A 48 -3.32 -3.75 -3.00
CA ALA A 48 -4.27 -2.66 -2.73
C ALA A 48 -5.65 -2.91 -3.38
N GLN A 49 -5.68 -3.06 -4.71
CA GLN A 49 -6.91 -3.33 -5.46
C GLN A 49 -7.51 -4.70 -5.14
N LYS A 50 -6.71 -5.67 -4.68
CA LYS A 50 -7.23 -6.98 -4.26
C LYS A 50 -8.07 -6.86 -3.01
N TRP A 51 -7.62 -6.13 -2.00
CA TRP A 51 -8.41 -5.88 -0.81
C TRP A 51 -9.67 -5.07 -1.11
N MET A 52 -9.57 -4.05 -1.97
CA MET A 52 -10.74 -3.33 -2.46
C MET A 52 -11.75 -4.28 -3.14
N THR A 53 -11.28 -5.13 -4.07
CA THR A 53 -12.13 -6.11 -4.76
C THR A 53 -12.75 -7.12 -3.79
N ILE A 54 -12.00 -7.59 -2.79
CA ILE A 54 -12.52 -8.53 -1.78
C ILE A 54 -13.64 -7.87 -0.98
N ALA A 55 -13.42 -6.63 -0.52
CA ALA A 55 -14.41 -5.91 0.26
C ALA A 55 -15.69 -5.62 -0.55
N THR A 56 -15.56 -5.15 -1.80
CA THR A 56 -16.74 -4.92 -2.66
C THR A 56 -17.45 -6.22 -3.04
N THR A 57 -16.72 -7.27 -3.41
CA THR A 57 -17.31 -8.57 -3.73
C THR A 57 -18.01 -9.19 -2.52
N TYR A 58 -17.49 -8.97 -1.31
CA TYR A 58 -18.15 -9.39 -0.08
C TYR A 58 -19.50 -8.67 0.08
N MET A 59 -19.52 -7.34 -0.07
CA MET A 59 -20.74 -6.54 -0.03
C MET A 59 -21.75 -6.97 -1.10
N ASP A 60 -21.31 -7.23 -2.33
CA ASP A 60 -22.18 -7.69 -3.42
C ASP A 60 -22.83 -9.05 -3.13
N LYS A 61 -22.13 -9.93 -2.41
CA LYS A 61 -22.62 -11.28 -2.09
C LYS A 61 -23.52 -11.32 -0.86
N THR A 62 -23.25 -10.51 0.15
CA THR A 62 -23.94 -10.56 1.46
C THR A 62 -24.96 -9.43 1.65
N GLY A 63 -24.81 -8.33 0.92
CA GLY A 63 -25.49 -7.07 1.20
C GLY A 63 -24.99 -6.36 2.46
N GLN A 64 -23.88 -6.82 3.06
CA GLN A 64 -23.31 -6.29 4.31
C GLN A 64 -21.83 -5.93 4.12
N ALA A 65 -21.37 -4.88 4.81
CA ALA A 65 -19.97 -4.48 4.78
C ALA A 65 -19.07 -5.53 5.46
N LEU A 66 -17.90 -5.77 4.87
CA LEU A 66 -16.88 -6.60 5.50
C LEU A 66 -16.39 -5.91 6.78
N ALA A 67 -16.13 -6.66 7.83
CA ALA A 67 -15.67 -6.14 9.12
C ALA A 67 -16.63 -5.16 9.81
N ASP A 68 -17.94 -5.22 9.51
CA ASP A 68 -18.98 -4.39 10.14
C ASP A 68 -19.40 -4.93 11.52
N GLY A 69 -19.84 -6.19 11.57
CA GLY A 69 -20.18 -6.86 12.83
C GLY A 69 -19.46 -8.19 13.02
N THR A 70 -19.61 -8.82 14.18
CA THR A 70 -19.01 -10.12 14.51
C THR A 70 -19.35 -11.23 13.51
N ALA A 71 -20.54 -11.19 12.91
CA ALA A 71 -20.95 -12.12 11.85
C ALA A 71 -20.23 -11.88 10.50
N ASN A 72 -19.60 -10.72 10.34
CA ASN A 72 -18.95 -10.26 9.11
C ASN A 72 -17.44 -10.03 9.28
N GLY A 73 -16.86 -10.56 10.36
CA GLY A 73 -15.42 -10.43 10.67
C GLY A 73 -15.01 -9.12 11.35
N GLY A 74 -15.97 -8.33 11.84
CA GLY A 74 -15.76 -7.11 12.61
C GLY A 74 -15.92 -7.33 14.12
N THR A 75 -15.82 -6.27 14.93
CA THR A 75 -15.93 -6.37 16.39
C THR A 75 -17.28 -5.92 16.95
N ALA A 76 -18.11 -5.23 16.16
CA ALA A 76 -19.38 -4.71 16.63
C ALA A 76 -20.41 -5.82 16.86
N ALA A 77 -21.20 -5.68 17.93
CA ALA A 77 -22.24 -6.66 18.27
C ALA A 77 -23.33 -6.78 17.19
N ASN A 78 -23.61 -5.70 16.46
CA ASN A 78 -24.58 -5.68 15.37
C ASN A 78 -24.02 -4.89 14.19
N ALA A 79 -24.23 -5.42 12.98
CA ALA A 79 -23.88 -4.75 11.74
C ALA A 79 -24.75 -3.50 11.54
N ASN A 80 -24.13 -2.36 11.21
CA ASN A 80 -24.78 -1.07 11.01
C ASN A 80 -24.57 -0.49 9.59
N GLY A 81 -23.95 -1.25 8.70
CA GLY A 81 -23.60 -0.85 7.33
C GLY A 81 -22.19 -0.25 7.20
N TYR A 82 -21.46 -0.11 8.30
CA TYR A 82 -20.16 0.54 8.35
C TYR A 82 -19.08 -0.38 8.94
N MET A 83 -17.89 -0.39 8.34
CA MET A 83 -16.76 -1.17 8.87
C MET A 83 -16.31 -0.65 10.25
N ASP A 84 -15.94 -1.55 11.16
CA ASP A 84 -15.69 -1.26 12.58
C ASP A 84 -14.26 -0.80 12.91
N ASN A 85 -13.67 0.00 12.02
CA ASN A 85 -12.35 0.63 12.21
C ASN A 85 -11.23 -0.33 12.60
N LEU A 86 -11.16 -1.42 11.87
CA LEU A 86 -10.35 -2.58 12.17
C LEU A 86 -8.96 -2.50 11.55
N PHE A 87 -7.92 -2.42 12.39
CA PHE A 87 -6.52 -2.41 11.94
C PHE A 87 -5.90 -3.80 11.91
N MET A 88 -5.48 -4.28 10.75
CA MET A 88 -4.87 -5.61 10.58
C MET A 88 -3.35 -5.57 10.70
N GLY A 89 -2.86 -4.78 11.67
CA GLY A 89 -1.46 -4.63 12.04
C GLY A 89 -1.12 -4.99 13.48
N THR A 90 -2.11 -5.36 14.29
CA THR A 90 -1.92 -5.73 15.71
C THR A 90 -1.59 -7.22 15.85
N ASN A 91 -1.10 -7.65 17.02
CA ASN A 91 -0.86 -9.08 17.33
C ASN A 91 -2.15 -9.85 17.67
N ASN A 92 -3.31 -9.43 17.17
CA ASN A 92 -4.61 -10.06 17.45
C ASN A 92 -4.99 -11.04 16.34
N LEU A 93 -4.35 -12.21 16.28
CA LEU A 93 -4.57 -13.21 15.22
C LEU A 93 -6.03 -13.67 15.09
N THR A 94 -6.76 -13.72 16.20
CA THR A 94 -8.19 -14.06 16.21
C THR A 94 -8.98 -13.18 15.24
N GLN A 95 -8.73 -11.87 15.27
CA GLN A 95 -9.45 -10.93 14.44
C GLN A 95 -9.15 -11.09 12.93
N TYR A 96 -7.92 -11.45 12.61
CA TYR A 96 -7.51 -11.69 11.22
C TYR A 96 -8.22 -12.94 10.71
N ASP A 97 -8.31 -13.98 11.54
CA ASP A 97 -9.03 -15.21 11.22
C ASP A 97 -10.53 -14.97 11.08
N GLU A 98 -11.13 -14.09 11.88
CA GLU A 98 -12.54 -13.68 11.75
C GLU A 98 -12.83 -13.04 10.37
N VAL A 99 -11.98 -12.11 9.91
CA VAL A 99 -12.11 -11.51 8.57
C VAL A 99 -11.93 -12.55 7.46
N LEU A 100 -10.96 -13.46 7.61
CA LEU A 100 -10.73 -14.53 6.64
C LEU A 100 -11.88 -15.54 6.61
N ASN A 101 -12.42 -15.93 7.75
CA ASN A 101 -13.55 -16.85 7.82
C ASN A 101 -14.80 -16.21 7.21
N ALA A 102 -15.09 -14.96 7.54
CA ALA A 102 -16.20 -14.23 6.92
C ALA A 102 -16.11 -14.21 5.39
N THR A 103 -14.92 -13.90 4.83
CA THR A 103 -14.73 -13.90 3.37
C THR A 103 -14.82 -15.30 2.76
N ARG A 104 -14.31 -16.33 3.45
CA ARG A 104 -14.37 -17.74 3.00
C ARG A 104 -15.77 -18.31 2.99
N ASP A 105 -16.59 -17.96 3.97
CA ASP A 105 -17.97 -18.45 4.09
C ASP A 105 -18.84 -18.03 2.88
N VAL A 106 -18.45 -16.94 2.19
CA VAL A 106 -19.09 -16.48 0.96
C VAL A 106 -18.31 -16.87 -0.31
N GLY A 107 -17.32 -17.75 -0.18
CA GLY A 107 -16.52 -18.29 -1.28
C GLY A 107 -15.52 -17.30 -1.87
N ILE A 108 -15.00 -16.36 -1.08
CA ILE A 108 -13.84 -15.53 -1.43
C ILE A 108 -12.65 -16.08 -0.65
N GLU A 109 -11.54 -16.40 -1.32
CA GLU A 109 -10.35 -16.96 -0.67
C GLU A 109 -9.17 -15.98 -0.76
N PRO A 110 -9.03 -15.02 0.18
CA PRO A 110 -7.96 -14.04 0.17
C PRO A 110 -6.55 -14.66 0.09
N CYS A 111 -6.35 -15.81 0.74
CA CYS A 111 -5.05 -16.50 0.79
C CYS A 111 -4.55 -17.04 -0.56
N THR A 112 -5.43 -17.14 -1.56
CA THR A 112 -5.05 -17.50 -2.94
C THR A 112 -5.06 -16.30 -3.89
N MET A 113 -5.84 -15.26 -3.56
CA MET A 113 -6.00 -14.06 -4.36
C MET A 113 -4.86 -13.05 -4.17
N ILE A 114 -4.34 -12.96 -2.94
CA ILE A 114 -3.31 -11.99 -2.55
C ILE A 114 -1.98 -12.71 -2.43
N LYS A 115 -0.95 -12.15 -3.09
CA LYS A 115 0.43 -12.61 -2.95
C LYS A 115 1.21 -11.59 -2.14
N THR A 116 1.80 -12.04 -1.04
CA THR A 116 2.67 -11.25 -0.17
C THR A 116 4.08 -11.82 -0.16
N ASP A 117 5.07 -10.98 0.12
CA ASP A 117 6.47 -11.37 0.32
C ASP A 117 6.76 -11.78 1.78
N LEU A 118 5.74 -11.73 2.65
CA LEU A 118 5.82 -12.13 4.05
C LEU A 118 5.46 -13.61 4.23
N ALA A 119 6.37 -14.48 3.81
CA ALA A 119 6.30 -15.91 4.06
C ALA A 119 6.84 -16.24 5.46
N ASN A 120 6.14 -17.09 6.21
CA ASN A 120 6.50 -17.53 7.56
C ASN A 120 6.71 -16.38 8.55
N ASP A 121 5.87 -15.34 8.45
CA ASP A 121 5.71 -14.38 9.53
C ASP A 121 5.25 -15.13 10.79
N THR A 122 5.67 -14.71 11.98
CA THR A 122 5.21 -15.32 13.25
C THR A 122 3.68 -15.19 13.42
N ASN A 123 3.10 -14.27 12.65
CA ASN A 123 1.68 -13.96 12.54
C ASN A 123 1.15 -14.36 11.15
N ASN A 124 1.13 -15.67 10.84
CA ASN A 124 0.47 -16.15 9.63
C ASN A 124 -1.03 -16.38 9.88
N ASN A 125 -1.85 -16.09 8.88
CA ASN A 125 -3.32 -16.22 8.94
C ASN A 125 -3.85 -17.10 7.81
N CYS A 126 -2.95 -17.58 6.95
CA CYS A 126 -3.28 -18.48 5.86
C CYS A 126 -2.60 -19.83 6.07
N PRO A 127 -3.24 -20.96 5.73
CA PRO A 127 -2.66 -22.30 5.87
C PRO A 127 -1.34 -22.51 5.12
N ASN A 128 -1.08 -21.70 4.10
CA ASN A 128 0.16 -21.71 3.32
C ASN A 128 1.32 -20.93 3.99
N GLY A 129 1.13 -20.38 5.19
CA GLY A 129 2.15 -19.69 5.98
C GLY A 129 2.37 -18.22 5.62
N TYR A 130 1.48 -17.62 4.80
CA TYR A 130 1.59 -16.23 4.37
C TYR A 130 0.67 -15.30 5.18
N ASN A 131 1.09 -14.05 5.38
CA ASN A 131 0.25 -12.99 5.92
C ASN A 131 -0.31 -12.11 4.78
N VAL A 132 -1.59 -12.26 4.45
CA VAL A 132 -2.23 -11.50 3.35
C VAL A 132 -2.63 -10.08 3.71
N PHE A 133 -2.62 -9.72 4.99
CA PHE A 133 -2.99 -8.40 5.49
C PHE A 133 -1.82 -7.41 5.49
N MET A 134 -0.60 -7.93 5.29
CA MET A 134 0.62 -7.14 5.27
C MET A 134 1.46 -7.48 4.05
N ARG A 135 2.23 -6.51 3.58
CA ARG A 135 3.24 -6.72 2.54
C ARG A 135 4.35 -5.69 2.66
N ASN A 136 5.57 -6.07 2.30
CA ASN A 136 6.61 -5.06 2.20
C ASN A 136 6.56 -4.35 0.84
N VAL A 137 6.82 -3.04 0.89
CA VAL A 137 6.86 -2.17 -0.28
C VAL A 137 8.14 -1.34 -0.23
N GLU A 138 8.81 -1.22 -1.36
CA GLU A 138 10.03 -0.41 -1.47
C GLU A 138 9.67 0.99 -1.94
N GLY A 139 9.95 2.00 -1.13
CA GLY A 139 9.91 3.40 -1.54
C GLY A 139 11.30 3.92 -1.89
N GLU A 140 11.37 4.85 -2.83
CA GLU A 140 12.63 5.48 -3.25
C GLU A 140 13.31 6.24 -2.10
N THR A 141 12.52 6.93 -1.27
CA THR A 141 13.06 7.80 -0.22
C THR A 141 12.91 7.24 1.19
N SER A 142 11.94 6.34 1.41
CA SER A 142 11.71 5.67 2.69
C SER A 142 12.54 4.40 2.86
N GLY A 143 12.96 3.76 1.76
CA GLY A 143 13.40 2.37 1.78
C GLY A 143 12.22 1.41 1.91
N LYS A 144 12.50 0.17 2.32
CA LYS A 144 11.51 -0.89 2.47
C LYS A 144 10.64 -0.64 3.72
N SER A 145 9.33 -0.58 3.53
CA SER A 145 8.34 -0.41 4.61
C SER A 145 7.35 -1.57 4.63
N ARG A 146 6.77 -1.85 5.80
CA ARG A 146 5.68 -2.84 5.91
C ARG A 146 4.32 -2.13 5.82
N VAL A 147 3.68 -2.29 4.67
CA VAL A 147 2.32 -1.81 4.45
C VAL A 147 1.32 -2.77 5.08
N VAL A 148 0.35 -2.21 5.77
CA VAL A 148 -0.67 -2.94 6.52
C VAL A 148 -2.05 -2.48 6.08
N VAL A 149 -2.97 -3.42 5.88
CA VAL A 149 -4.36 -3.12 5.55
C VAL A 149 -5.23 -2.90 6.80
N GLY A 150 -6.31 -2.15 6.67
CA GLY A 150 -7.39 -2.11 7.65
C GLY A 150 -8.74 -1.76 7.00
N PHE A 151 -9.82 -1.94 7.75
CA PHE A 151 -11.20 -1.79 7.30
C PHE A 151 -11.90 -0.76 8.16
N TYR A 152 -12.15 0.42 7.60
CA TYR A 152 -12.63 1.57 8.36
C TYR A 152 -13.88 2.16 7.74
N ALA A 153 -14.64 2.87 8.56
CA ALA A 153 -15.72 3.72 8.10
C ALA A 153 -15.49 5.13 8.62
N GLU A 154 -15.27 6.05 7.70
CA GLU A 154 -14.86 7.41 8.05
C GLU A 154 -15.56 8.44 7.18
N GLN A 155 -15.68 9.64 7.74
CA GLN A 155 -16.15 10.79 7.01
C GLN A 155 -15.00 11.39 6.19
N ILE A 156 -15.09 11.32 4.86
CA ILE A 156 -14.03 11.76 3.95
C ILE A 156 -14.18 13.26 3.64
N GLY A 157 -13.28 14.09 4.16
CA GLY A 157 -13.30 15.53 3.97
C GLY A 157 -14.30 16.26 4.90
N ALA A 158 -14.11 17.58 5.04
CA ALA A 158 -14.96 18.40 5.89
C ALA A 158 -16.41 18.42 5.36
N ASN A 159 -17.31 17.74 6.06
CA ASN A 159 -18.73 17.54 5.68
C ASN A 159 -18.97 16.52 4.56
N GLY A 160 -18.01 15.64 4.26
CA GLY A 160 -18.28 14.50 3.39
C GLY A 160 -19.26 13.51 4.01
N PRO A 161 -19.81 12.58 3.24
CA PRO A 161 -20.56 11.47 3.80
C PRO A 161 -19.62 10.45 4.46
N PHE A 162 -20.14 9.66 5.40
CA PHE A 162 -19.44 8.47 5.89
C PHE A 162 -19.33 7.44 4.75
N ARG A 163 -18.14 6.84 4.63
CA ARG A 163 -17.80 5.88 3.60
C ARG A 163 -17.00 4.72 4.19
N ASN A 164 -17.30 3.52 3.71
CA ASN A 164 -16.44 2.37 3.96
C ASN A 164 -15.17 2.51 3.11
N ILE A 165 -14.03 2.38 3.77
CA ILE A 165 -12.71 2.54 3.17
C ILE A 165 -11.80 1.38 3.56
N VAL A 166 -11.02 0.91 2.60
CA VAL A 166 -9.89 0.03 2.87
C VAL A 166 -8.67 0.91 3.06
N VAL A 167 -8.09 0.87 4.25
CA VAL A 167 -6.93 1.70 4.59
C VAL A 167 -5.64 0.93 4.39
N LEU A 168 -4.63 1.59 3.86
CA LEU A 168 -3.26 1.12 3.74
C LEU A 168 -2.37 2.05 4.56
N GLN A 169 -1.84 1.55 5.67
CA GLN A 169 -0.92 2.28 6.51
C GLN A 169 0.53 1.99 6.11
N ASN A 170 1.42 2.96 6.35
CA ASN A 170 2.87 2.87 6.06
C ASN A 170 3.23 2.78 4.57
N VAL A 171 2.36 3.29 3.68
CA VAL A 171 2.67 3.36 2.24
C VAL A 171 3.75 4.42 2.02
N PRO A 172 4.88 4.11 1.37
CA PRO A 172 5.86 5.14 1.02
C PRO A 172 5.24 6.27 0.19
N SER A 173 5.65 7.51 0.41
CA SER A 173 4.99 8.67 -0.23
C SER A 173 5.07 8.66 -1.76
N ASP A 174 6.13 8.12 -2.35
CA ASP A 174 6.30 7.94 -3.79
C ASP A 174 5.38 6.85 -4.35
N VAL A 175 5.22 5.75 -3.59
CA VAL A 175 4.31 4.67 -3.95
C VAL A 175 2.85 5.10 -3.80
N ALA A 176 2.53 5.91 -2.79
CA ALA A 176 1.19 6.46 -2.60
C ALA A 176 0.78 7.35 -3.78
N GLN A 177 1.65 8.25 -4.24
CA GLN A 177 1.42 9.08 -5.44
C GLN A 177 1.20 8.23 -6.69
N GLY A 178 2.02 7.19 -6.87
CA GLY A 178 1.88 6.28 -8.00
C GLY A 178 0.63 5.41 -7.91
N LEU A 179 0.19 5.03 -6.70
CA LEU A 179 -1.04 4.29 -6.47
C LEU A 179 -2.27 5.15 -6.84
N ASP A 180 -2.29 6.41 -6.40
CA ASP A 180 -3.34 7.40 -6.70
C ASP A 180 -3.51 7.55 -8.22
N THR A 181 -2.41 7.85 -8.90
CA THR A 181 -2.36 8.00 -10.37
C THR A 181 -2.86 6.75 -11.10
N LEU A 182 -2.62 5.55 -10.55
CA LEU A 182 -3.07 4.29 -11.15
C LEU A 182 -4.56 4.00 -10.92
N ILE A 183 -5.16 4.54 -9.86
CA ILE A 183 -6.54 4.25 -9.46
C ILE A 183 -7.51 5.27 -10.08
N ASP A 184 -7.25 6.57 -9.96
CA ASP A 184 -8.15 7.62 -10.44
C ASP A 184 -7.52 8.61 -11.42
N GLY A 185 -6.25 8.40 -11.77
CA GLY A 185 -5.60 9.14 -12.86
C GLY A 185 -5.01 10.49 -12.46
N GLN A 186 -5.11 10.88 -11.19
CA GLN A 186 -4.44 12.06 -10.64
C GLN A 186 -3.64 11.68 -9.38
N ALA A 187 -2.67 12.51 -9.01
CA ALA A 187 -1.85 12.32 -7.80
C ALA A 187 -2.17 13.41 -6.77
N ASP A 188 -3.46 13.64 -6.50
CA ASP A 188 -3.92 14.79 -5.72
C ASP A 188 -4.31 14.48 -4.28
N SER A 189 -4.29 13.20 -3.86
CA SER A 189 -4.51 12.75 -2.48
C SER A 189 -5.86 13.12 -1.84
N ALA A 190 -6.66 14.00 -2.46
CA ALA A 190 -7.80 14.63 -1.83
C ALA A 190 -9.10 14.28 -2.56
N ASN A 191 -9.03 13.91 -3.84
CA ASN A 191 -10.18 13.62 -4.67
C ASN A 191 -10.08 12.20 -5.22
N GLY A 192 -11.24 11.61 -5.50
CA GLY A 192 -11.33 10.31 -6.16
C GLY A 192 -11.46 9.15 -5.20
N ALA A 193 -11.10 7.97 -5.70
CA ALA A 193 -11.26 6.70 -4.99
C ALA A 193 -10.03 6.36 -4.14
N CYS A 194 -8.90 7.04 -4.35
CA CYS A 194 -7.71 6.94 -3.54
C CYS A 194 -7.46 8.28 -2.85
N VAL A 195 -7.32 8.28 -1.53
CA VAL A 195 -7.11 9.50 -0.75
C VAL A 195 -5.99 9.31 0.26
N GLY A 196 -5.17 10.34 0.46
CA GLY A 196 -4.19 10.39 1.54
C GLY A 196 -4.79 11.02 2.79
N ILE A 197 -4.73 10.29 3.89
CA ILE A 197 -5.37 10.65 5.16
C ILE A 197 -4.36 11.35 6.09
N ALA A 198 -3.20 10.73 6.29
CA ALA A 198 -2.18 11.23 7.21
C ALA A 198 -0.79 10.89 6.68
N SER A 199 0.23 11.57 7.21
CA SER A 199 1.62 11.27 6.90
C SER A 199 2.47 11.16 8.17
N ALA A 200 3.53 10.38 8.12
CA ALA A 200 4.41 10.10 9.26
C ALA A 200 5.89 10.10 8.85
N THR A 201 6.76 10.41 9.81
CA THR A 201 8.22 10.37 9.66
C THR A 201 8.80 8.97 9.84
N THR A 202 8.12 8.12 10.63
CA THR A 202 8.51 6.75 10.94
C THR A 202 7.39 5.78 10.63
N GLU A 203 7.75 4.54 10.32
CA GLU A 203 6.78 3.45 10.21
C GLU A 203 6.07 3.24 11.54
N VAL A 204 4.74 3.12 11.51
CA VAL A 204 3.93 2.83 12.70
C VAL A 204 3.58 1.34 12.68
N ILE A 205 4.14 0.60 13.63
CA ILE A 205 4.00 -0.86 13.73
C ILE A 205 3.11 -1.19 14.94
N ASN A 206 2.25 -2.21 14.82
CA ASN A 206 1.36 -2.70 15.89
C ASN A 206 0.31 -1.72 16.42
N ALA A 207 0.09 -0.59 15.76
CA ALA A 207 -0.92 0.39 16.13
C ALA A 207 -1.55 1.02 14.89
N ALA A 208 -2.86 1.27 14.96
CA ALA A 208 -3.56 2.10 13.97
C ALA A 208 -3.04 3.54 14.04
N ASN A 209 -3.06 4.24 12.91
CA ASN A 209 -2.80 5.67 12.89
C ASN A 209 -3.86 6.42 13.68
N ALA A 210 -3.46 7.38 14.52
CA ALA A 210 -4.37 8.12 15.40
C ALA A 210 -5.39 9.00 14.65
N ALA A 211 -5.18 9.30 13.37
CA ALA A 211 -6.16 9.98 12.54
C ALA A 211 -7.38 9.07 12.21
N LEU A 212 -7.19 7.75 12.24
CA LEU A 212 -8.22 6.76 11.95
C LEU A 212 -9.00 6.39 13.23
N GLY A 213 -10.28 6.07 13.08
CA GLY A 213 -11.19 5.68 14.15
C GLY A 213 -11.67 6.82 15.03
N THR A 214 -11.57 8.08 14.59
CA THR A 214 -11.95 9.24 15.43
C THR A 214 -13.44 9.56 15.40
N GLY A 215 -14.20 8.91 14.51
CA GLY A 215 -15.64 9.13 14.35
C GLY A 215 -16.01 10.54 13.86
N GLY A 216 -15.01 11.30 13.41
CA GLY A 216 -15.14 12.66 12.88
C GLY A 216 -14.59 12.77 11.46
N ALA A 217 -14.75 13.93 10.85
CA ALA A 217 -14.24 14.18 9.50
C ALA A 217 -12.71 14.03 9.44
N LEU A 218 -12.24 13.11 8.59
CA LEU A 218 -10.83 13.02 8.25
C LEU A 218 -10.38 14.28 7.53
N THR A 219 -9.30 14.87 8.03
CA THR A 219 -8.60 15.94 7.31
C THR A 219 -7.69 15.30 6.28
N LEU A 220 -8.09 15.33 5.01
CA LEU A 220 -7.29 14.80 3.91
C LEU A 220 -6.05 15.66 3.67
N LEU A 221 -4.99 15.02 3.20
CA LEU A 221 -3.82 15.74 2.71
C LEU A 221 -4.18 16.51 1.46
N THR A 222 -3.79 17.77 1.39
CA THR A 222 -3.96 18.62 0.19
C THR A 222 -2.99 18.26 -0.93
N SER A 223 -1.91 17.54 -0.61
CA SER A 223 -0.95 16.95 -1.53
C SER A 223 -0.10 15.91 -0.80
N TYR A 224 0.43 14.92 -1.53
CA TYR A 224 1.36 13.96 -0.94
C TYR A 224 2.69 14.62 -0.53
N PRO A 225 3.37 14.11 0.51
CA PRO A 225 4.69 14.59 0.90
C PRO A 225 5.70 14.49 -0.26
N SER A 226 6.46 15.57 -0.49
CA SER A 226 7.52 15.57 -1.49
C SER A 226 8.67 14.63 -1.12
N ALA A 227 9.50 14.27 -2.12
CA ALA A 227 10.66 13.41 -1.92
C ALA A 227 11.64 13.92 -0.82
N ASN A 228 11.70 15.24 -0.61
CA ASN A 228 12.57 15.88 0.39
C ASN A 228 11.88 16.10 1.74
N SER A 229 10.60 15.75 1.89
CA SER A 229 9.87 15.86 3.16
C SER A 229 10.44 14.92 4.21
N ALA A 230 10.35 15.30 5.49
CA ALA A 230 10.62 14.41 6.61
C ALA A 230 9.55 13.32 6.74
N ASN A 231 8.32 13.59 6.28
CA ASN A 231 7.23 12.62 6.27
C ASN A 231 7.41 11.68 5.06
N LYS A 232 7.83 10.45 5.33
CA LYS A 232 8.14 9.43 4.31
C LYS A 232 7.02 8.42 4.10
N TYR A 233 6.11 8.31 5.06
CA TYR A 233 5.02 7.34 5.05
C TYR A 233 3.68 8.06 4.98
N VAL A 234 2.73 7.44 4.30
CA VAL A 234 1.38 7.94 4.09
C VAL A 234 0.38 6.85 4.45
N VAL A 235 -0.72 7.27 5.06
CA VAL A 235 -1.93 6.46 5.23
C VAL A 235 -2.83 6.75 4.05
N VAL A 236 -3.09 5.74 3.24
CA VAL A 236 -3.94 5.83 2.04
C VAL A 236 -5.28 5.16 2.34
N GLY A 237 -6.38 5.84 2.08
CA GLY A 237 -7.73 5.28 2.08
C GLY A 237 -8.18 4.97 0.66
N LEU A 238 -8.66 3.76 0.43
CA LEU A 238 -9.34 3.36 -0.80
C LEU A 238 -10.85 3.35 -0.54
N VAL A 239 -11.58 4.28 -1.16
CA VAL A 239 -13.01 4.46 -0.95
C VAL A 239 -13.78 3.41 -1.74
N LEU A 240 -14.63 2.64 -1.06
CA LEU A 240 -15.38 1.54 -1.70
C LEU A 240 -16.62 2.00 -2.46
N ASP A 241 -17.28 3.07 -1.97
CA ASP A 241 -18.46 3.66 -2.58
C ASP A 241 -18.18 5.10 -2.99
N TYR A 242 -18.00 5.33 -4.29
CA TYR A 242 -17.93 6.68 -4.86
C TYR A 242 -19.30 7.09 -5.40
#